data_AF-A0A3B8W560-F1
#
_entry.id   AF-A0A3B8W560-F1
#
_cell.length_a   1.000
_cell.length_b   1.000
_cell.length_c   1.000
_cell.angle_alpha   90.00
_cell.angle_beta   90.00
_cell.angle_gamma   90.00
#
_symmetry.space_group_name_H-M   'P 1'
#
loop_
_entity.id
_entity.type
_entity.pdbx_description
1 polymer ?
#
loop_
_entity_poly.entity_id
_entity_poly.type
_entity_poly.pdbx_seq_one_letter_code
_entity_poly.pdbx_strand_id
1 'polypeptide(L)'
;AIHLKQLTGCRVVQIASWTNQKKIIRPFPLPDWLSVTLARLGLYFLPSVRDFLVRKNYEGKPSRDFFISVFNRLMSADRTKVAAQLHVLLNQTALSPEAQPDLRIHAKGDLLISVPDEPFIEVPGDHFTIITHPESVSRPIAEILAG
;
A
#
# COMPACT_ATOMS: atom_id res chain seq x y z
N ALA A 1 0.95 8.10 8.97
CA ALA A 1 0.81 7.43 10.29
C ALA A 1 1.91 7.83 11.26
N ILE A 2 3.20 7.66 10.92
CA ILE A 2 4.32 7.96 11.83
C ILE A 2 4.34 9.42 12.32
N HIS A 3 4.04 10.37 11.45
CA HIS A 3 3.91 11.78 11.86
C HIS A 3 2.84 11.99 12.94
N LEU A 4 1.72 11.25 12.89
CA LEU A 4 0.69 11.31 13.92
C LEU A 4 1.21 10.75 15.25
N LYS A 5 1.95 9.63 15.23
CA LYS A 5 2.60 9.11 16.45
C LYS A 5 3.52 10.14 17.09
N GLN A 6 4.33 10.84 16.28
CA GLN A 6 5.23 11.87 16.80
C GLN A 6 4.46 13.01 17.48
N LEU A 7 3.26 13.34 17.00
CA LEU A 7 2.43 14.40 17.58
C LEU A 7 1.60 13.95 18.78
N THR A 8 1.15 12.70 18.82
CA THR A 8 0.15 12.25 19.80
C THR A 8 0.68 11.23 20.81
N GLY A 9 1.84 10.61 20.55
CA GLY A 9 2.36 9.49 21.32
C GLY A 9 1.56 8.19 21.16
N CYS A 10 0.53 8.15 20.30
CA CYS A 10 -0.27 6.94 20.10
C CYS A 10 0.55 5.80 19.50
N ARG A 11 0.22 4.58 19.91
CA ARG A 11 0.76 3.37 19.27
C ARG A 11 0.33 3.32 17.79
N VAL A 12 1.24 2.93 16.91
CA VAL A 12 1.03 2.79 15.47
C VAL A 12 1.42 1.39 15.01
N VAL A 13 0.44 0.70 14.43
CA VAL A 13 0.64 -0.53 13.66
C VAL A 13 0.64 -0.17 12.18
N GLN A 14 1.66 -0.60 11.46
CA GLN A 14 1.76 -0.50 10.01
C GLN A 14 1.53 -1.87 9.37
N ILE A 15 0.55 -1.97 8.49
CA ILE A 15 0.21 -3.21 7.77
C ILE A 15 0.37 -2.93 6.27
N ALA A 16 1.19 -3.73 5.58
CA ALA A 16 1.49 -3.54 4.14
C ALA A 16 1.81 -2.07 3.80
N SER A 17 2.60 -1.42 4.68
CA SER A 17 2.83 0.02 4.68
C SER A 17 4.33 0.30 4.68
N TRP A 18 4.70 1.53 4.33
CA TRP A 18 6.09 1.98 4.27
C TRP A 18 6.32 3.20 5.15
N THR A 19 7.57 3.39 5.55
CA THR A 19 8.13 4.62 6.13
C THR A 19 8.97 5.35 5.09
N ASN A 20 9.68 4.58 4.26
CA ASN A 20 10.47 5.06 3.13
C ASN A 20 9.69 4.93 1.82
N GLN A 21 9.36 6.05 1.17
CA GLN A 21 8.62 6.05 -0.11
C GLN A 21 9.33 5.31 -1.25
N LYS A 22 10.66 5.15 -1.18
CA LYS A 22 11.41 4.34 -2.16
C LYS A 22 10.97 2.87 -2.16
N LYS A 23 10.22 2.43 -1.13
CA LYS A 23 9.67 1.08 -1.05
C LYS A 23 8.43 0.88 -1.91
N ILE A 24 7.78 1.95 -2.39
CA ILE A 24 6.62 1.85 -3.28
C ILE A 24 7.08 1.28 -4.63
N ILE A 25 6.51 0.14 -5.01
CA ILE A 25 6.78 -0.54 -6.27
C ILE A 25 5.89 0.11 -7.35
N ARG A 26 6.54 0.64 -8.38
CA ARG A 26 5.83 1.21 -9.52
C ARG A 26 5.45 0.10 -10.51
N PRO A 27 4.16 -0.06 -10.87
CA PRO A 27 3.77 -1.05 -11.87
C PRO A 27 4.32 -0.73 -13.27
N PHE A 28 4.58 0.56 -13.53
CA PHE A 28 5.15 1.07 -14.77
C PHE A 28 6.36 1.97 -14.45
N PRO A 29 7.46 1.89 -15.21
CA PRO A 29 8.66 2.70 -14.99
C PRO A 29 8.46 4.14 -15.52
N LEU A 30 7.43 4.83 -15.03
CA LEU A 30 7.09 6.19 -15.43
C LEU A 30 7.57 7.19 -14.36
N PRO A 31 8.01 8.40 -14.76
CA PRO A 31 8.21 9.49 -13.82
C PRO A 31 6.94 9.80 -13.01
N ASP A 32 7.09 10.27 -11.78
CA ASP A 32 5.96 10.49 -10.86
C ASP A 32 4.96 11.53 -11.40
N TRP A 33 5.45 12.62 -12.01
CA TRP A 33 4.60 13.64 -12.63
C TRP A 33 3.74 13.06 -13.77
N LEU A 34 4.28 12.10 -14.54
CA LEU A 34 3.57 11.46 -15.64
C LEU A 34 2.52 10.49 -15.10
N SER A 35 2.85 9.71 -14.07
CA SER A 35 1.87 8.83 -13.40
C SER A 35 0.68 9.62 -12.85
N VAL A 36 0.94 10.74 -12.17
CA VAL A 36 -0.10 11.64 -11.65
C VAL A 36 -0.93 12.27 -12.78
N THR A 37 -0.29 12.66 -13.88
CA THR A 37 -0.99 13.24 -15.04
C THR A 37 -1.89 12.22 -15.71
N LEU A 38 -1.40 11.00 -15.94
CA LEU A 38 -2.20 9.90 -16.50
C LEU A 38 -3.36 9.52 -15.57
N ALA A 39 -3.18 9.56 -14.25
CA ALA A 39 -4.26 9.34 -13.30
C ALA A 39 -5.33 10.44 -13.39
N ARG A 40 -4.92 11.71 -13.50
CA ARG A 40 -5.84 12.85 -13.68
C ARG A 40 -6.64 12.76 -14.98
N LEU A 41 -6.01 12.27 -16.05
CA LEU A 41 -6.67 12.03 -17.34
C LEU A 41 -7.51 10.75 -17.37
N GLY A 42 -7.41 9.88 -16.36
CA GLY A 42 -8.09 8.58 -16.30
C GLY A 42 -7.41 7.46 -17.09
N LEU A 43 -6.22 7.73 -17.66
CA LEU A 43 -5.47 6.77 -18.48
C LEU A 43 -4.67 5.77 -17.63
N TYR A 44 -4.41 6.09 -16.36
CA TYR A 44 -3.72 5.20 -15.43
C TYR A 44 -4.63 4.07 -14.91
N PHE A 45 -5.95 4.26 -14.96
CA PHE A 45 -6.95 3.31 -14.49
C PHE A 45 -7.91 2.93 -15.64
N LEU A 46 -7.38 2.22 -16.63
CA LEU A 46 -8.15 1.67 -17.74
C LEU A 46 -8.44 0.18 -17.53
N PRO A 47 -9.51 -0.37 -18.14
CA PRO A 47 -9.78 -1.81 -18.09
C PRO A 47 -8.59 -2.66 -18.59
N SER A 48 -7.92 -2.22 -19.66
CA SER A 48 -6.74 -2.91 -20.20
C SER A 48 -5.56 -2.92 -19.21
N VAL A 49 -5.36 -1.84 -18.46
CA VAL A 49 -4.34 -1.76 -17.40
C VAL A 49 -4.67 -2.73 -16.27
N ARG A 50 -5.94 -2.77 -15.84
CA ARG A 50 -6.41 -3.74 -14.85
C ARG A 50 -6.14 -5.17 -15.30
N ASP A 51 -6.57 -5.53 -16.50
CA ASP A 51 -6.48 -6.90 -17.01
C ASP A 51 -5.02 -7.34 -17.17
N PHE A 52 -4.15 -6.42 -17.61
CA PHE A 52 -2.70 -6.64 -17.64
C PHE A 52 -2.14 -6.90 -16.23
N LEU A 53 -2.46 -6.06 -15.25
CA LEU A 53 -1.97 -6.22 -13.88
C LEU A 53 -2.51 -7.50 -13.23
N VAL A 54 -3.78 -7.84 -13.45
CA VAL A 54 -4.38 -9.08 -12.93
C VAL A 54 -3.62 -10.28 -13.47
N ARG A 55 -3.47 -10.37 -14.79
CA ARG A 55 -2.76 -11.49 -15.44
C ARG A 55 -1.30 -11.58 -14.99
N LYS A 56 -0.61 -10.45 -14.89
CA LYS A 56 0.81 -10.43 -14.54
C LYS A 56 1.09 -10.74 -13.07
N ASN A 57 0.25 -10.24 -12.15
CA ASN A 57 0.60 -10.11 -10.74
C ASN A 57 -0.35 -10.82 -9.77
N TYR A 58 -1.58 -11.10 -10.19
CA TYR A 58 -2.66 -11.59 -9.31
C TYR A 58 -3.33 -12.87 -9.82
N GLU A 59 -2.89 -13.44 -10.93
CA GLU A 59 -3.40 -14.72 -11.42
C GLU A 59 -3.11 -15.82 -10.38
N GLY A 60 -4.17 -16.57 -9.99
CA GLY A 60 -4.10 -17.60 -8.96
C GLY A 60 -3.95 -17.09 -7.52
N LYS A 61 -3.92 -15.78 -7.27
CA LYS A 61 -3.78 -15.23 -5.91
C LYS A 61 -5.14 -15.10 -5.20
N PRO A 62 -5.23 -15.36 -3.88
CA PRO A 62 -6.46 -15.15 -3.10
C PRO A 62 -6.98 -13.70 -3.13
N SER A 63 -6.08 -12.74 -3.35
CA SER A 63 -6.38 -11.31 -3.40
C SER A 63 -6.92 -10.83 -4.75
N ARG A 64 -6.97 -11.70 -5.78
CA ARG A 64 -7.30 -11.32 -7.16
C ARG A 64 -8.61 -10.54 -7.27
N ASP A 65 -9.68 -11.09 -6.72
CA ASP A 65 -11.02 -10.50 -6.85
C ASP A 65 -11.14 -9.21 -6.04
N PHE A 66 -10.43 -9.13 -4.91
CA PHE A 66 -10.32 -7.91 -4.13
C PHE A 66 -9.56 -6.82 -4.89
N PHE A 67 -8.43 -7.15 -5.51
CA PHE A 67 -7.69 -6.23 -6.37
C PHE A 67 -8.57 -5.71 -7.52
N ILE A 68 -9.30 -6.59 -8.21
CA ILE A 68 -10.22 -6.21 -9.29
C ILE A 68 -11.30 -5.24 -8.76
N SER A 69 -11.89 -5.54 -7.60
CA SER A 69 -12.89 -4.68 -6.96
C SER A 69 -12.34 -3.29 -6.63
N VAL A 70 -11.16 -3.22 -6.00
CA VAL A 70 -10.49 -1.96 -5.69
C VAL A 70 -10.17 -1.18 -6.98
N PHE A 71 -9.63 -1.85 -7.99
CA PHE A 71 -9.28 -1.21 -9.27
C PHE A 71 -10.52 -0.65 -9.96
N ASN A 72 -11.62 -1.41 -10.02
CA ASN A 72 -12.88 -0.95 -10.60
C ASN A 72 -13.43 0.29 -9.89
N ARG A 73 -13.30 0.36 -8.55
CA ARG A 73 -13.69 1.55 -7.79
C ARG A 73 -12.82 2.76 -8.11
N LEU A 74 -11.51 2.56 -8.32
CA LEU A 74 -10.60 3.63 -8.75
C LEU A 74 -10.94 4.14 -10.15
N MET A 75 -11.37 3.25 -11.06
CA MET A 75 -11.82 3.63 -12.40
C MET A 75 -13.06 4.54 -12.37
N SER A 76 -13.99 4.28 -11.45
CA SER A 76 -15.22 5.08 -11.31
C SER A 76 -15.10 6.26 -10.34
N ALA A 77 -13.96 6.42 -9.66
CA ALA A 77 -13.76 7.47 -8.67
C ALA A 77 -13.50 8.84 -9.32
N ASP A 78 -13.59 9.89 -8.51
CA ASP A 78 -13.17 11.23 -8.89
C ASP A 78 -11.67 11.24 -9.22
N ARG A 79 -11.34 11.49 -10.50
CA ARG A 79 -9.98 11.44 -11.03
C ARG A 79 -9.05 12.45 -10.37
N THR A 80 -9.57 13.60 -9.95
CA THR A 80 -8.79 14.62 -9.26
C THR A 80 -8.38 14.12 -7.86
N LYS A 81 -9.30 13.47 -7.14
CA LYS A 81 -9.00 12.85 -5.85
C LYS A 81 -8.01 11.69 -5.98
N VAL A 82 -8.19 10.82 -6.97
CA VAL A 82 -7.26 9.72 -7.23
C VAL A 82 -5.86 10.24 -7.59
N ALA A 83 -5.77 11.25 -8.46
CA ALA A 83 -4.50 11.88 -8.80
C ALA A 83 -3.84 12.57 -7.59
N ALA A 84 -4.62 13.21 -6.71
CA ALA A 84 -4.11 13.80 -5.49
C ALA A 84 -3.57 12.75 -4.51
N GLN A 85 -4.27 11.62 -4.35
CA GLN A 85 -3.78 10.49 -3.56
C GLN A 85 -2.47 9.95 -4.13
N LEU A 86 -2.42 9.69 -5.45
CA LEU A 86 -1.20 9.23 -6.10
C LEU A 86 -0.05 10.23 -5.96
N HIS A 87 -0.34 11.53 -6.02
CA HIS A 87 0.64 12.58 -5.79
C HIS A 87 1.22 12.51 -4.37
N VAL A 88 0.38 12.36 -3.34
CA VAL A 88 0.84 12.21 -1.95
C VAL A 88 1.68 10.95 -1.75
N LEU A 89 1.33 9.86 -2.43
CA LEU A 89 2.08 8.59 -2.35
C LEU A 89 3.48 8.71 -2.97
N LEU A 90 3.57 9.32 -4.16
CA LEU A 90 4.79 9.33 -4.96
C LEU A 90 5.74 10.49 -4.65
N ASN A 91 5.25 11.59 -4.05
CA ASN A 91 6.09 12.75 -3.77
C ASN A 91 6.58 12.75 -2.32
N GLN A 92 7.89 12.87 -2.16
CA GLN A 92 8.54 12.91 -0.86
C GLN A 92 8.09 14.12 -0.07
N THR A 93 7.53 13.87 1.10
CA THR A 93 7.33 14.92 2.09
C THR A 93 8.70 15.31 2.65
N ALA A 94 8.98 16.61 2.74
CA ALA A 94 10.26 17.13 3.24
C ALA A 94 10.59 16.72 4.69
N LEU A 95 9.59 16.27 5.45
CA LEU A 95 9.72 15.84 6.82
C LEU A 95 9.85 14.31 6.87
N SER A 96 11.00 13.82 7.32
CA SER A 96 11.14 12.43 7.77
C SER A 96 10.82 12.39 9.26
N PRO A 97 9.68 11.80 9.68
CA PRO A 97 9.37 11.71 11.10
C PRO A 97 10.40 10.80 11.80
N GLU A 98 10.80 11.19 13.01
CA GLU A 98 11.82 10.46 13.80
C GLU A 98 11.22 9.25 14.52
N ALA A 99 9.92 9.33 14.83
CA ALA A 99 9.21 8.24 15.48
C ALA A 99 9.25 6.96 14.62
N GLN A 100 9.21 5.81 15.27
CA GLN A 100 9.09 4.51 14.62
C GLN A 100 7.72 3.90 14.95
N PRO A 101 7.10 3.12 14.05
CA PRO A 101 5.90 2.37 14.40
C PRO A 101 6.22 1.36 15.51
N ASP A 102 5.23 1.04 16.32
CA ASP A 102 5.35 0.01 17.37
C ASP A 102 5.33 -1.40 16.76
N LEU A 103 4.69 -1.53 15.60
CA LEU A 103 4.60 -2.78 14.88
C LEU A 103 4.56 -2.56 13.37
N ARG A 104 5.31 -3.39 12.65
CA ARG A 104 5.21 -3.56 11.21
C ARG A 104 4.77 -4.98 10.91
N ILE A 105 3.74 -5.14 10.08
CA ILE A 105 3.26 -6.42 9.57
C ILE A 105 3.35 -6.34 8.05
N HIS A 106 4.05 -7.30 7.44
CA HIS A 106 4.27 -7.28 6.00
C HIS A 106 4.24 -8.68 5.40
N ALA A 107 3.68 -8.81 4.20
CA ALA A 107 3.78 -10.04 3.42
C ALA A 107 4.91 -9.93 2.40
N LYS A 108 5.82 -10.90 2.35
CA LYS A 108 6.92 -10.89 1.36
C LYS A 108 6.43 -10.92 -0.08
N GLY A 109 5.22 -11.44 -0.32
CA GLY A 109 4.57 -11.48 -1.64
C GLY A 109 3.89 -10.17 -2.07
N ASP A 110 3.99 -9.09 -1.29
CA ASP A 110 3.46 -7.77 -1.64
C ASP A 110 4.15 -7.23 -2.92
N LEU A 111 3.32 -6.86 -3.90
CA LEU A 111 3.76 -6.34 -5.20
C LEU A 111 3.55 -4.83 -5.35
N LEU A 112 3.00 -4.18 -4.34
CA LEU A 112 2.81 -2.73 -4.29
C LEU A 112 3.84 -2.08 -3.39
N ILE A 113 4.25 -2.73 -2.29
CA ILE A 113 5.23 -2.24 -1.34
C ILE A 113 6.30 -3.30 -1.11
N SER A 114 7.55 -2.95 -1.41
CA SER A 114 8.71 -3.82 -1.18
C SER A 114 8.96 -4.04 0.31
N VAL A 115 9.59 -5.18 0.61
CA VAL A 115 9.86 -5.63 1.99
C VAL A 115 10.60 -4.52 2.78
N PRO A 116 10.16 -4.20 4.01
CA PRO A 116 10.84 -3.23 4.87
C PRO A 116 12.31 -3.61 5.13
N ASP A 117 13.17 -2.61 5.31
CA ASP A 117 14.54 -2.85 5.78
C ASP A 117 14.57 -3.02 7.32
N GLU A 118 13.58 -2.44 8.00
CA GLU A 118 13.40 -2.52 9.44
C GLU A 118 12.70 -3.83 9.86
N PRO A 119 12.82 -4.23 11.15
CA PRO A 119 12.11 -5.42 11.67
C PRO A 119 10.60 -5.35 11.44
N PHE A 120 10.03 -6.47 10.99
CA PHE A 120 8.61 -6.65 10.77
C PHE A 120 8.19 -8.08 11.08
N ILE A 121 6.90 -8.27 11.35
CA ILE A 121 6.29 -9.59 11.45
C ILE A 121 5.83 -10.01 10.06
N GLU A 122 6.42 -11.09 9.58
CA GLU A 122 6.05 -11.67 8.30
C GLU A 122 4.71 -12.41 8.41
N VAL A 123 3.82 -12.15 7.46
CA VAL A 123 2.54 -12.84 7.31
C VAL A 123 2.38 -13.40 5.89
N PRO A 124 1.58 -14.45 5.70
CA PRO A 124 1.31 -14.98 4.36
C PRO A 124 0.53 -13.96 3.49
N GLY A 125 0.56 -14.18 2.17
CA GLY A 125 -0.22 -13.43 1.20
C GLY A 125 0.57 -12.32 0.49
N ASP A 126 -0.08 -11.18 0.29
CA ASP A 126 0.45 -10.02 -0.44
C ASP A 126 -0.03 -8.70 0.20
N HIS A 127 -0.08 -7.61 -0.57
CA HIS A 127 -0.53 -6.29 -0.08
C HIS A 127 -1.89 -6.33 0.63
N PHE A 128 -2.76 -7.26 0.23
CA PHE A 128 -4.10 -7.42 0.79
C PHE A 128 -4.16 -8.45 1.92
N THR A 129 -3.03 -8.76 2.56
CA THR A 129 -2.92 -9.75 3.65
C THR A 129 -3.91 -9.53 4.81
N ILE A 130 -4.27 -8.29 5.13
CA ILE A 130 -5.28 -8.00 6.16
C ILE A 130 -6.66 -8.58 5.81
N ILE A 131 -6.96 -8.72 4.52
CA ILE A 131 -8.22 -9.28 4.02
C ILE A 131 -8.10 -10.79 3.79
N THR A 132 -6.98 -11.25 3.24
CA THR A 132 -6.81 -12.66 2.84
C THR A 132 -6.29 -13.56 3.97
N HIS A 133 -5.61 -12.99 4.96
CA HIS A 133 -5.05 -13.69 6.12
C HIS A 133 -5.28 -12.90 7.43
N PRO A 134 -6.53 -12.55 7.77
CA PRO A 134 -6.85 -11.66 8.88
C PRO A 134 -6.32 -12.18 10.23
N GLU A 135 -6.38 -13.48 10.48
CA GLU A 135 -5.90 -14.07 11.75
C GLU A 135 -4.38 -13.97 11.92
N SER A 136 -3.63 -14.11 10.81
CA SER A 136 -2.18 -13.93 10.82
C SER A 136 -1.80 -12.48 11.12
N VAL A 137 -2.62 -11.53 10.67
CA VAL A 137 -2.42 -10.09 10.90
C VAL A 137 -2.91 -9.67 12.29
N SER A 138 -4.04 -10.19 12.78
CA SER A 138 -4.65 -9.76 14.04
C SER A 138 -3.90 -10.25 15.27
N ARG A 139 -3.27 -11.43 15.20
CA ARG A 139 -2.52 -12.02 16.31
C ARG A 139 -1.44 -11.10 16.87
N PRO A 140 -0.47 -10.59 16.08
CA PRO A 140 0.55 -9.68 16.60
C PRO A 140 -0.01 -8.33 17.07
N ILE A 141 -1.16 -7.90 16.54
CA ILE A 141 -1.83 -6.68 17.03
C ILE A 141 -2.37 -6.91 18.44
N ALA A 142 -3.02 -8.05 18.68
CA ALA A 142 -3.56 -8.41 19.99
C ALA A 142 -2.45 -8.52 21.05
N GLU A 143 -1.29 -9.09 20.69
CA GLU A 143 -0.12 -9.19 21.58
C GLU A 143 0.36 -7.82 22.06
N ILE A 144 0.44 -6.83 21.15
CA ILE A 144 0.80 -5.46 21.52
C ILE A 144 -0.28 -4.77 22.33
N LEU A 145 -1.56 -5.06 22.12
CA LEU A 145 -2.64 -4.44 22.90
C LEU A 145 -2.76 -5.03 24.31
N ALA A 146 -2.33 -6.27 24.51
CA ALA A 146 -2.35 -6.96 25.81
C ALA A 146 -1.21 -6.53 26.76
N GLY A 147 -0.16 -5.89 26.24
CA GLY A 147 0.96 -5.32 27.01
C GLY A 147 0.91 -3.81 27.15
#